data_AF-A0A7Y2AJU3-F1
#
_entry.id   AF-A0A7Y2AJU3-F1
#
_cell.length_a   1.000
_cell.length_b   1.000
_cell.length_c   1.000
_cell.angle_alpha   90.00
_cell.angle_beta   90.00
_cell.angle_gamma   90.00
#
_symmetry.space_group_name_H-M   'P 1'
#
loop_
_entity.id
_entity.type
_entity.pdbx_description
1 polymer ?
#
loop_
_entity_poly.entity_id
_entity_poly.type
_entity_poly.pdbx_seq_one_letter_code
_entity_poly.pdbx_strand_id
1 'polypeptide(L)'
;MILLGMLVPLYLLGQPSSGGGDAGGRLSEMRVKFNIAESDLGEISPASETMKLASLGLRGVAATLLWNKAHEYRVMHEWDRLKAALNNIALLQPHYDKVWEHQAHNLAYNVSIEFDDYRQRYEMVREGTEFLTRGVRQNRNAPRLVWYTGWFYGQKMGVSDEKVQFRRLFADDDVLHESLMDEQIPIDSPDALGPFGKPDNWLVGRLWLERGYGLVDSGVKIRRQTPLNFYETGPKWRIKHAEAIEDEGVLNAKAKSAWELASKAWEDFGKRSIPTLLPFTVKLGQLEELENLREEKLQQFRELTKEAYDAAVAEKVAELPVDVKKVYERAPEERTEAGKEQMKYIAAMVRPDLGEVAKNSDPSVRLKAVSLIGEMKDLSERHNKTRGYRDQINFDYWETLAQAEQEDRTLEARKLIYDAEKAITDAELFKATELFEKAFVQWAEIFDDYPVLVIDDTADDLFESIRHYMNVIDSEDLPENFPLYTFATMMRDYGDIDHNAYAEFRETQKEKAAARRKELEEQERKRELAAADEEESKEPPQVDSDDDADAKTDNANAETPMKEKSADGEASDEKAADSDGTAVPAEPKEDVVETPPV
;
A
#
# COMPACT_ATOMS: atom_id res chain seq x y z
N MET A 1 -55.10 36.26 -26.23
CA MET A 1 -54.25 37.10 -25.35
C MET A 1 -53.57 36.30 -24.24
N ILE A 2 -54.26 35.42 -23.51
CA ILE A 2 -53.66 34.65 -22.40
C ILE A 2 -52.58 33.65 -22.88
N LEU A 3 -52.80 32.94 -24.00
CA LEU A 3 -51.81 32.03 -24.60
C LEU A 3 -50.53 32.75 -25.09
N LEU A 4 -50.66 33.95 -25.66
CA LEU A 4 -49.52 34.78 -26.09
C LEU A 4 -48.75 35.37 -24.89
N GLY A 5 -49.44 35.71 -23.81
CA GLY A 5 -48.81 36.16 -22.57
C GLY A 5 -48.03 35.06 -21.83
N MET A 6 -48.43 33.80 -21.95
CA MET A 6 -47.70 32.64 -21.39
C MET A 6 -46.48 32.23 -22.22
N LEU A 7 -46.46 32.54 -23.52
CA LEU A 7 -45.34 32.19 -24.40
C LEU A 7 -44.06 32.99 -24.10
N VAL A 8 -44.17 34.24 -23.64
CA VAL A 8 -42.99 35.08 -23.34
C VAL A 8 -42.19 34.55 -22.14
N PRO A 9 -42.80 34.23 -20.98
CA PRO A 9 -42.08 33.57 -19.87
C PRO A 9 -41.52 32.21 -20.26
N LEU A 10 -42.28 31.40 -21.01
CA LEU A 10 -41.82 30.08 -21.47
C LEU A 10 -40.62 30.18 -22.41
N TYR A 11 -40.60 31.18 -23.28
CA TYR A 11 -39.47 31.47 -24.18
C TYR A 11 -38.23 31.90 -23.38
N LEU A 12 -38.38 32.87 -22.47
CA LEU A 12 -37.28 33.34 -21.60
C LEU A 12 -36.74 32.24 -20.66
N LEU A 13 -37.58 31.28 -20.28
CA LEU A 13 -37.16 30.14 -19.47
C LEU A 13 -36.53 29.04 -20.32
N GLY A 14 -37.11 28.70 -21.47
CA GLY A 14 -36.87 27.45 -22.20
C GLY A 14 -36.12 27.55 -23.53
N GLN A 15 -35.75 28.74 -24.00
CA GLN A 15 -34.98 28.88 -25.24
C GLN A 15 -33.62 28.14 -25.12
N PRO A 16 -33.25 27.28 -26.08
CA PRO A 16 -31.97 26.59 -26.06
C PRO A 16 -30.81 27.56 -26.33
N SER A 17 -29.62 27.29 -25.80
CA SER A 17 -28.42 28.02 -26.19
C SER A 17 -28.11 27.76 -27.66
N SER A 18 -28.00 28.81 -28.46
CA SER A 18 -27.46 28.69 -29.82
C SER A 18 -25.94 28.83 -29.71
N GLY A 19 -25.18 27.88 -30.29
CA GLY A 19 -23.73 27.72 -30.08
C GLY A 19 -22.80 28.86 -30.55
N GLY A 20 -23.27 30.11 -30.57
CA GLY A 20 -22.52 31.33 -30.89
C GLY A 20 -22.39 32.31 -29.70
N GLY A 21 -22.31 31.80 -28.46
CA GLY A 21 -22.11 32.63 -27.26
C GLY A 21 -23.39 33.17 -26.60
N ASP A 22 -24.57 32.75 -27.08
CA ASP A 22 -25.85 33.06 -26.45
C ASP A 22 -26.19 31.99 -25.40
N ALA A 23 -26.29 32.38 -24.13
CA ALA A 23 -26.46 31.45 -23.01
C ALA A 23 -27.85 30.76 -22.98
N GLY A 24 -28.76 31.19 -23.86
CA GLY A 24 -30.13 30.69 -23.96
C GLY A 24 -31.04 31.27 -22.87
N GLY A 25 -32.18 30.63 -22.64
CA GLY A 25 -33.09 30.97 -21.54
C GLY A 25 -32.53 30.55 -20.18
N ARG A 26 -33.14 31.02 -19.08
CA ARG A 26 -32.68 30.75 -17.70
C ARG A 26 -32.49 29.27 -17.37
N LEU A 27 -33.27 28.35 -17.96
CA LEU A 27 -33.07 26.91 -17.75
C LEU A 27 -31.82 26.38 -18.45
N SER A 28 -31.45 26.94 -19.60
CA SER A 28 -30.22 26.58 -20.32
C SER A 28 -29.00 27.06 -19.53
N GLU A 29 -29.03 28.32 -19.07
CA GLU A 29 -28.00 28.88 -18.17
C GLU A 29 -27.86 28.07 -16.89
N MET A 30 -28.97 27.70 -16.23
CA MET A 30 -28.93 26.87 -15.03
C MET A 30 -28.41 25.46 -15.32
N ARG A 31 -28.75 24.86 -16.47
CA ARG A 31 -28.20 23.54 -16.85
C ARG A 31 -26.69 23.59 -16.99
N VAL A 32 -26.15 24.62 -17.65
CA VAL A 32 -24.69 24.79 -17.76
C VAL A 32 -24.07 25.09 -16.39
N LYS A 33 -24.63 26.05 -15.65
CA LYS A 33 -24.13 26.44 -14.32
C LYS A 33 -24.09 25.27 -13.31
N PHE A 34 -25.05 24.35 -13.39
CA PHE A 34 -25.15 23.21 -12.49
C PHE A 34 -24.58 21.90 -13.09
N ASN A 35 -23.93 21.96 -14.27
CA ASN A 35 -23.40 20.79 -15.00
C ASN A 35 -24.46 19.70 -15.23
N ILE A 36 -25.65 20.11 -15.68
CA ILE A 36 -26.82 19.25 -15.99
C ILE A 36 -27.07 19.20 -17.51
N ALA A 37 -26.39 20.01 -18.32
CA ALA A 37 -26.50 19.88 -19.76
C ALA A 37 -25.82 18.59 -20.23
N GLU A 38 -26.42 17.88 -21.20
CA GLU A 38 -25.86 16.62 -21.72
C GLU A 38 -24.43 16.80 -22.25
N SER A 39 -24.13 17.97 -22.85
CA SER A 39 -22.80 18.35 -23.31
C SER A 39 -21.75 18.45 -22.19
N ASP A 40 -22.19 18.70 -20.96
CA ASP A 40 -21.31 18.90 -19.81
C ASP A 40 -21.11 17.59 -19.04
N LEU A 41 -21.87 16.53 -19.37
CA LEU A 41 -21.80 15.23 -18.72
C LEU A 41 -20.80 14.29 -19.42
N GLY A 42 -20.63 14.41 -20.73
CA GLY A 42 -19.68 13.60 -21.49
C GLY A 42 -19.91 13.63 -22.99
N GLU A 43 -19.51 12.57 -23.68
CA GLU A 43 -19.78 12.43 -25.12
C GLU A 43 -21.29 12.32 -25.40
N ILE A 44 -21.78 13.08 -26.37
CA ILE A 44 -23.19 12.96 -26.81
C ILE A 44 -23.26 11.83 -27.84
N SER A 45 -23.85 10.71 -27.46
CA SER A 45 -24.08 9.59 -28.37
C SER A 45 -25.38 9.79 -29.16
N PRO A 46 -25.33 9.95 -30.50
CA PRO A 46 -26.54 10.04 -31.33
C PRO A 46 -27.45 8.83 -31.19
N ALA A 47 -26.86 7.65 -30.95
CA ALA A 47 -27.60 6.41 -30.70
C ALA A 47 -28.37 6.47 -29.38
N SER A 48 -27.75 6.97 -28.30
CA SER A 48 -28.41 7.19 -27.01
C SER A 48 -29.58 8.16 -27.12
N GLU A 49 -29.38 9.32 -27.75
CA GLU A 49 -30.47 10.30 -27.96
C GLU A 49 -31.59 9.74 -28.84
N THR A 50 -31.24 8.95 -29.86
CA THR A 50 -32.23 8.23 -30.68
C THR A 50 -33.02 7.22 -29.84
N MET A 51 -32.36 6.41 -29.00
CA MET A 51 -33.05 5.44 -28.15
C MET A 51 -33.94 6.11 -27.10
N LYS A 52 -33.49 7.23 -26.54
CA LYS A 52 -34.27 8.08 -25.64
C LYS A 52 -35.54 8.60 -26.32
N LEU A 53 -35.44 9.12 -27.54
CA LEU A 53 -36.58 9.54 -28.35
C LEU A 53 -37.50 8.36 -28.71
N ALA A 54 -36.94 7.26 -29.19
CA ALA A 54 -37.67 6.06 -29.60
C ALA A 54 -38.44 5.41 -28.43
N SER A 55 -37.92 5.53 -27.20
CA SER A 55 -38.60 5.03 -26.00
C SER A 55 -39.82 5.85 -25.60
N LEU A 56 -40.06 7.03 -26.20
CA LEU A 56 -41.16 7.94 -25.89
C LEU A 56 -41.31 8.26 -24.38
N GLY A 57 -40.18 8.33 -23.66
CA GLY A 57 -40.15 8.55 -22.21
C GLY A 57 -40.25 7.28 -21.35
N LEU A 58 -40.46 6.11 -21.94
CA LEU A 58 -40.52 4.81 -21.27
C LEU A 58 -39.14 4.13 -21.15
N ARG A 59 -38.05 4.91 -21.21
CA ARG A 59 -36.66 4.40 -21.13
C ARG A 59 -36.41 3.46 -19.95
N GLY A 60 -37.04 3.72 -18.80
CA GLY A 60 -36.90 2.88 -17.60
C GLY A 60 -37.49 1.49 -17.80
N VAL A 61 -38.67 1.40 -18.41
CA VAL A 61 -39.32 0.11 -18.73
C VAL A 61 -38.52 -0.66 -19.77
N ALA A 62 -38.05 0.04 -20.82
CA ALA A 62 -37.21 -0.57 -21.85
C ALA A 62 -35.90 -1.12 -21.25
N ALA A 63 -35.26 -0.36 -20.36
CA ALA A 63 -34.09 -0.83 -19.64
C ALA A 63 -34.41 -2.06 -18.77
N THR A 64 -35.48 -2.06 -17.98
CA THR A 64 -35.88 -3.22 -17.17
C THR A 64 -36.11 -4.48 -18.00
N LEU A 65 -36.76 -4.36 -19.17
CA LEU A 65 -36.94 -5.49 -20.08
C LEU A 65 -35.61 -6.02 -20.62
N LEU A 66 -34.67 -5.12 -20.95
CA LEU A 66 -33.33 -5.53 -21.39
C LEU A 66 -32.52 -6.16 -20.26
N TRP A 67 -32.67 -5.71 -19.02
CA TRP A 67 -32.05 -6.34 -17.85
C TRP A 67 -32.55 -7.78 -17.67
N ASN A 68 -33.85 -8.03 -17.81
CA ASN A 68 -34.40 -9.39 -17.77
C ASN A 68 -33.85 -10.25 -18.91
N LYS A 69 -33.81 -9.72 -20.14
CA LYS A 69 -33.21 -10.44 -21.29
C LYS A 69 -31.74 -10.71 -21.12
N ALA A 70 -30.96 -9.75 -20.59
CA ALA A 70 -29.55 -9.94 -20.30
C ALA A 70 -29.37 -11.08 -19.28
N HIS A 71 -30.21 -11.13 -18.24
CA HIS A 71 -30.20 -12.25 -17.31
C HIS A 71 -30.51 -13.60 -18.00
N GLU A 72 -31.56 -13.67 -18.84
CA GLU A 72 -31.89 -14.86 -19.62
C GLU A 72 -30.75 -15.31 -20.54
N TYR A 73 -30.15 -14.38 -21.29
CA TYR A 73 -29.02 -14.68 -22.18
C TYR A 73 -27.80 -15.18 -21.40
N ARG A 74 -27.54 -14.63 -20.22
CA ARG A 74 -26.47 -15.12 -19.34
C ARG A 74 -26.75 -16.56 -18.89
N VAL A 75 -27.97 -16.86 -18.45
CA VAL A 75 -28.36 -18.23 -18.03
C VAL A 75 -28.29 -19.22 -19.19
N MET A 76 -28.58 -18.79 -20.41
CA MET A 76 -28.49 -19.63 -21.61
C MET A 76 -27.08 -19.67 -22.24
N HIS A 77 -26.08 -19.04 -21.63
CA HIS A 77 -24.73 -18.87 -22.18
C HIS A 77 -24.71 -18.24 -23.59
N GLU A 78 -25.68 -17.40 -23.92
CA GLU A 78 -25.76 -16.66 -25.19
C GLU A 78 -24.95 -15.36 -25.11
N TRP A 79 -23.62 -15.47 -25.05
CA TRP A 79 -22.71 -14.35 -24.74
C TRP A 79 -22.80 -13.17 -25.70
N ASP A 80 -22.91 -13.40 -27.01
CA ASP A 80 -23.03 -12.31 -28.00
C ASP A 80 -24.32 -11.51 -27.80
N ARG A 81 -25.42 -12.21 -27.50
CA ARG A 81 -26.73 -11.57 -27.25
C ARG A 81 -26.74 -10.86 -25.90
N LEU A 82 -26.06 -11.42 -24.90
CA LEU A 82 -25.80 -10.76 -23.63
C LEU A 82 -25.09 -9.43 -23.88
N LYS A 83 -23.92 -9.44 -24.55
CA LYS A 83 -23.14 -8.23 -24.87
C LYS A 83 -23.96 -7.19 -25.62
N ALA A 84 -24.76 -7.61 -26.61
CA ALA A 84 -25.68 -6.71 -27.33
C ALA A 84 -26.74 -6.09 -26.40
N ALA A 85 -27.32 -6.87 -25.49
CA ALA A 85 -28.25 -6.35 -24.48
C ALA A 85 -27.57 -5.35 -23.54
N LEU A 86 -26.35 -5.64 -23.07
CA LEU A 86 -25.59 -4.74 -22.18
C LEU A 86 -25.30 -3.39 -22.85
N ASN A 87 -24.89 -3.41 -24.12
CA ASN A 87 -24.66 -2.21 -24.91
C ASN A 87 -25.94 -1.38 -25.07
N ASN A 88 -27.09 -2.01 -25.32
CA ASN A 88 -28.37 -1.32 -25.40
C ASN A 88 -28.80 -0.69 -24.06
N ILE A 89 -28.53 -1.35 -22.93
CA ILE A 89 -28.77 -0.79 -21.60
C ILE A 89 -27.91 0.45 -21.38
N ALA A 90 -26.61 0.39 -21.71
CA ALA A 90 -25.70 1.53 -21.59
C ALA A 90 -26.14 2.72 -22.45
N LEU A 91 -26.66 2.48 -23.66
CA LEU A 91 -27.22 3.52 -24.51
C LEU A 91 -28.53 4.11 -23.98
N LEU A 92 -29.36 3.33 -23.26
CA LEU A 92 -30.60 3.84 -22.66
C LEU A 92 -30.36 4.61 -21.35
N GLN A 93 -29.30 4.25 -20.62
CA GLN A 93 -28.97 4.79 -19.31
C GLN A 93 -27.49 5.24 -19.24
N PRO A 94 -27.02 6.11 -20.16
CA PRO A 94 -25.60 6.43 -20.33
C PRO A 94 -24.97 7.15 -19.12
N HIS A 95 -25.78 7.92 -18.39
CA HIS A 95 -25.35 8.70 -17.23
C HIS A 95 -25.70 8.08 -15.88
N TYR A 96 -26.00 6.78 -15.88
CA TYR A 96 -26.18 6.03 -14.64
C TYR A 96 -24.95 5.15 -14.39
N ASP A 97 -24.01 5.67 -13.59
CA ASP A 97 -22.70 5.05 -13.30
C ASP A 97 -22.79 3.55 -12.98
N LYS A 98 -23.83 3.15 -12.25
CA LYS A 98 -24.04 1.74 -11.86
C LYS A 98 -24.26 0.79 -13.04
N VAL A 99 -24.75 1.27 -14.18
CA VAL A 99 -24.79 0.44 -15.40
C VAL A 99 -23.38 0.09 -15.83
N TRP A 100 -22.47 1.06 -15.86
CA TRP A 100 -21.09 0.83 -16.27
C TRP A 100 -20.36 -0.07 -15.26
N GLU A 101 -20.46 0.23 -13.96
CA GLU A 101 -19.84 -0.59 -12.91
C GLU A 101 -20.33 -2.04 -12.95
N HIS A 102 -21.65 -2.25 -12.93
CA HIS A 102 -22.23 -3.58 -12.78
C HIS A 102 -22.05 -4.45 -14.01
N GLN A 103 -22.08 -3.86 -15.22
CA GLN A 103 -21.94 -4.63 -16.45
C GLN A 103 -20.49 -5.02 -16.71
N ALA A 104 -19.55 -4.11 -16.44
CA ALA A 104 -18.13 -4.44 -16.48
C ALA A 104 -17.82 -5.58 -15.50
N HIS A 105 -18.30 -5.48 -14.25
CA HIS A 105 -18.14 -6.55 -13.27
C HIS A 105 -18.76 -7.86 -13.73
N ASN A 106 -19.95 -7.82 -14.33
CA ASN A 106 -20.61 -9.02 -14.83
C ASN A 106 -19.77 -9.71 -15.92
N LEU A 107 -19.17 -8.95 -16.85
CA LEU A 107 -18.28 -9.51 -17.87
C LEU A 107 -17.01 -10.09 -17.25
N ALA A 108 -16.30 -9.31 -16.45
CA ALA A 108 -14.94 -9.68 -16.01
C ALA A 108 -14.88 -10.62 -14.80
N TYR A 109 -15.95 -10.76 -14.02
CA TYR A 109 -15.99 -11.69 -12.89
C TYR A 109 -16.93 -12.83 -13.19
N ASN A 110 -18.21 -12.55 -13.43
CA ASN A 110 -19.23 -13.60 -13.51
C ASN A 110 -19.17 -14.39 -14.83
N VAL A 111 -19.01 -13.71 -15.96
CA VAL A 111 -18.97 -14.36 -17.27
C VAL A 111 -17.59 -14.94 -17.54
N SER A 112 -16.52 -14.27 -17.08
CA SER A 112 -15.15 -14.76 -17.28
C SER A 112 -14.92 -16.18 -16.73
N ILE A 113 -15.48 -16.51 -15.57
CA ILE A 113 -15.26 -17.81 -14.91
C ILE A 113 -15.99 -18.98 -15.59
N GLU A 114 -16.93 -18.68 -16.51
CA GLU A 114 -17.72 -19.68 -17.24
C GLU A 114 -16.94 -20.26 -18.44
N PHE A 115 -15.75 -19.72 -18.73
CA PHE A 115 -14.87 -20.23 -19.78
C PHE A 115 -13.77 -21.09 -19.18
N ASP A 116 -13.34 -22.16 -19.86
CA ASP A 116 -12.25 -23.01 -19.39
C ASP A 116 -10.86 -22.44 -19.71
N ASP A 117 -10.70 -21.84 -20.90
CA ASP A 117 -9.41 -21.28 -21.34
C ASP A 117 -9.18 -19.88 -20.72
N TYR A 118 -8.09 -19.72 -19.98
CA TYR A 118 -7.67 -18.44 -19.40
C TYR A 118 -7.59 -17.30 -20.43
N ARG A 119 -7.32 -17.59 -21.71
CA ARG A 119 -7.31 -16.57 -22.77
C ARG A 119 -8.70 -15.99 -23.00
N GLN A 120 -9.72 -16.83 -23.01
CA GLN A 120 -11.12 -16.38 -23.14
C GLN A 120 -11.58 -15.67 -21.86
N ARG A 121 -11.13 -16.12 -20.68
CA ARG A 121 -11.34 -15.38 -19.42
C ARG A 121 -10.78 -13.96 -19.52
N TYR A 122 -9.52 -13.84 -19.98
CA TYR A 122 -8.85 -12.56 -20.20
C TYR A 122 -9.60 -11.68 -21.21
N GLU A 123 -10.09 -12.23 -22.33
CA GLU A 123 -10.91 -11.47 -23.29
C GLU A 123 -12.15 -10.86 -22.63
N MET A 124 -12.86 -11.60 -21.76
CA MET A 124 -13.99 -11.04 -21.01
C MET A 124 -13.57 -9.97 -20.01
N VAL A 125 -12.40 -10.13 -19.39
CA VAL A 125 -11.82 -9.12 -18.48
C VAL A 125 -11.49 -7.83 -19.24
N ARG A 126 -10.83 -7.95 -20.41
CA ARG A 126 -10.53 -6.84 -21.31
C ARG A 126 -11.79 -6.13 -21.79
N GLU A 127 -12.81 -6.88 -22.22
CA GLU A 127 -14.08 -6.27 -22.61
C GLU A 127 -14.74 -5.52 -21.44
N GLY A 128 -14.58 -6.03 -20.20
CA GLY A 128 -15.00 -5.35 -18.99
C GLY A 128 -14.27 -4.01 -18.78
N THR A 129 -12.94 -3.96 -18.94
CA THR A 129 -12.18 -2.71 -18.81
C THR A 129 -12.52 -1.72 -19.91
N GLU A 130 -12.66 -2.17 -21.17
CA GLU A 130 -13.12 -1.33 -22.29
C GLU A 130 -14.53 -0.78 -22.07
N PHE A 131 -15.42 -1.57 -21.45
CA PHE A 131 -16.76 -1.12 -21.06
C PHE A 131 -16.67 0.04 -20.04
N LEU A 132 -15.79 -0.06 -19.04
CA LEU A 132 -15.56 1.02 -18.08
C LEU A 132 -14.96 2.26 -18.72
N THR A 133 -13.98 2.09 -19.61
CA THR A 133 -13.36 3.19 -20.37
C THR A 133 -14.42 3.99 -21.15
N ARG A 134 -15.34 3.32 -21.84
CA ARG A 134 -16.50 3.98 -22.47
C ARG A 134 -17.39 4.71 -21.47
N GLY A 135 -17.61 4.10 -20.30
CA GLY A 135 -18.35 4.71 -19.21
C GLY A 135 -17.73 6.01 -18.70
N VAL A 136 -16.39 6.05 -18.60
CA VAL A 136 -15.64 7.26 -18.23
C VAL A 136 -15.80 8.36 -19.29
N ARG A 137 -15.67 8.04 -20.58
CA ARG A 137 -15.91 9.01 -21.67
C ARG A 137 -17.31 9.60 -21.64
N GLN A 138 -18.30 8.75 -21.37
CA GLN A 138 -19.70 9.15 -21.25
C GLN A 138 -19.95 9.97 -19.97
N ASN A 139 -19.12 9.86 -18.94
CA ASN A 139 -19.34 10.47 -17.63
C ASN A 139 -18.09 11.21 -17.12
N ARG A 140 -17.77 12.34 -17.76
CA ARG A 140 -16.56 13.14 -17.49
C ARG A 140 -16.45 13.65 -16.06
N ASN A 141 -17.60 13.85 -15.40
CA ASN A 141 -17.70 14.34 -14.02
C ASN A 141 -18.00 13.22 -13.00
N ALA A 142 -17.62 11.98 -13.30
CA ALA A 142 -17.79 10.83 -12.42
C ALA A 142 -16.44 10.24 -11.97
N PRO A 143 -15.75 10.85 -10.99
CA PRO A 143 -14.46 10.35 -10.48
C PRO A 143 -14.54 8.90 -10.00
N ARG A 144 -15.70 8.47 -9.50
CA ARG A 144 -15.94 7.08 -9.08
C ARG A 144 -15.80 6.07 -10.21
N LEU A 145 -16.26 6.39 -11.42
CA LEU A 145 -16.09 5.50 -12.58
C LEU A 145 -14.63 5.41 -12.98
N VAL A 146 -13.91 6.53 -12.93
CA VAL A 146 -12.46 6.57 -13.19
C VAL A 146 -11.72 5.71 -12.16
N TRP A 147 -12.06 5.87 -10.87
CA TRP A 147 -11.51 5.05 -9.81
C TRP A 147 -11.81 3.57 -10.00
N TYR A 148 -13.04 3.22 -10.35
CA TYR A 148 -13.45 1.83 -10.57
C TYR A 148 -12.70 1.22 -11.75
N THR A 149 -12.45 2.00 -12.80
CA THR A 149 -11.62 1.59 -13.95
C THR A 149 -10.21 1.24 -13.51
N GLY A 150 -9.54 2.13 -12.76
CA GLY A 150 -8.18 1.89 -12.27
C GLY A 150 -8.09 0.77 -11.24
N TRP A 151 -9.10 0.62 -10.38
CA TRP A 151 -9.22 -0.51 -9.46
C TRP A 151 -9.36 -1.84 -10.21
N PHE A 152 -10.10 -1.87 -11.31
CA PHE A 152 -10.30 -3.08 -12.12
C PHE A 152 -9.02 -3.60 -12.75
N TYR A 153 -8.23 -2.71 -13.36
CA TYR A 153 -6.93 -3.05 -13.94
C TYR A 153 -5.98 -3.66 -12.91
N GLY A 154 -5.95 -3.10 -11.70
CA GLY A 154 -5.16 -3.67 -10.61
C GLY A 154 -5.75 -4.99 -10.13
N GLN A 155 -6.93 -4.95 -9.51
CA GLN A 155 -7.48 -6.07 -8.76
C GLN A 155 -7.78 -7.29 -9.65
N LYS A 156 -8.52 -7.12 -10.76
CA LYS A 156 -8.98 -8.29 -11.53
C LYS A 156 -7.81 -8.98 -12.22
N MET A 157 -6.88 -8.23 -12.79
CA MET A 157 -5.73 -8.82 -13.48
C MET A 157 -4.62 -9.26 -12.52
N GLY A 158 -4.47 -8.59 -11.38
CA GLY A 158 -3.36 -8.82 -10.46
C GLY A 158 -3.62 -9.82 -9.34
N VAL A 159 -4.88 -10.11 -9.00
CA VAL A 159 -5.25 -10.97 -7.84
C VAL A 159 -5.99 -12.26 -8.23
N SER A 160 -6.48 -12.38 -9.47
CA SER A 160 -7.16 -13.61 -9.90
C SER A 160 -6.24 -14.83 -9.82
N ASP A 161 -6.81 -16.04 -9.74
CA ASP A 161 -6.02 -17.28 -9.76
C ASP A 161 -5.12 -17.37 -11.01
N GLU A 162 -5.58 -16.82 -12.14
CA GLU A 162 -4.81 -16.71 -13.38
C GLU A 162 -3.98 -15.43 -13.49
N LYS A 163 -3.65 -14.78 -12.37
CA LYS A 163 -2.91 -13.50 -12.35
C LYS A 163 -1.64 -13.54 -13.19
N VAL A 164 -0.88 -14.63 -13.13
CA VAL A 164 0.35 -14.81 -13.91
C VAL A 164 0.06 -14.79 -15.41
N GLN A 165 -0.98 -15.51 -15.84
CA GLN A 165 -1.38 -15.56 -17.25
C GLN A 165 -1.98 -14.23 -17.71
N PHE A 166 -2.84 -13.60 -16.91
CA PHE A 166 -3.47 -12.32 -17.23
C PHE A 166 -2.45 -11.19 -17.33
N ARG A 167 -1.50 -11.10 -16.40
CA ARG A 167 -0.43 -10.09 -16.44
C ARG A 167 0.45 -10.23 -17.67
N ARG A 168 0.77 -11.48 -18.06
CA ARG A 168 1.50 -11.74 -19.31
C ARG A 168 0.69 -11.36 -20.55
N LEU A 169 -0.58 -11.75 -20.63
CA LEU A 169 -1.45 -11.41 -21.75
C LEU A 169 -1.64 -9.90 -21.86
N PHE A 170 -1.83 -9.21 -20.73
CA PHE A 170 -1.94 -7.76 -20.66
C PHE A 170 -0.68 -7.08 -21.18
N ALA A 171 0.50 -7.48 -20.70
CA ALA A 171 1.78 -6.90 -21.14
C ALA A 171 2.01 -7.02 -22.67
N ASP A 172 1.37 -7.99 -23.33
CA ASP A 172 1.45 -8.26 -24.77
C ASP A 172 0.22 -7.75 -25.57
N ASP A 173 -0.74 -7.07 -24.95
CA ASP A 173 -2.00 -6.64 -25.58
C ASP A 173 -1.88 -5.26 -26.25
N ASP A 174 -1.17 -5.22 -27.39
CA ASP A 174 -0.95 -3.99 -28.15
C ASP A 174 -2.24 -3.26 -28.54
N VAL A 175 -3.31 -4.01 -28.85
CA VAL A 175 -4.61 -3.43 -29.23
C VAL A 175 -5.23 -2.67 -28.06
N LEU A 176 -5.20 -3.26 -26.87
CA LEU A 176 -5.67 -2.58 -25.66
C LEU A 176 -4.79 -1.36 -25.35
N HIS A 177 -3.47 -1.49 -25.48
CA HIS A 177 -2.53 -0.40 -25.22
C HIS A 177 -2.74 0.79 -26.17
N GLU A 178 -2.95 0.55 -27.47
CA GLU A 178 -3.33 1.58 -28.44
C GLU A 178 -4.62 2.29 -28.02
N SER A 179 -5.64 1.53 -27.60
CA SER A 179 -6.90 2.12 -27.14
C SER A 179 -6.71 2.99 -25.88
N LEU A 180 -5.79 2.63 -24.98
CA LEU A 180 -5.50 3.41 -23.78
C LEU A 180 -4.76 4.70 -24.09
N MET A 181 -3.86 4.69 -25.08
CA MET A 181 -3.20 5.90 -25.57
C MET A 181 -4.21 6.89 -26.17
N ASP A 182 -5.18 6.40 -26.95
CA ASP A 182 -6.28 7.23 -27.48
C ASP A 182 -7.10 7.90 -26.37
N GLU A 183 -7.22 7.23 -25.22
CA GLU A 183 -7.89 7.73 -24.01
C GLU A 183 -7.01 8.66 -23.16
N GLN A 184 -5.81 8.99 -23.64
CA GLN A 184 -4.81 9.84 -22.98
C GLN A 184 -4.31 9.24 -21.66
N ILE A 185 -4.24 7.90 -21.57
CA ILE A 185 -3.53 7.21 -20.51
C ILE A 185 -2.09 6.98 -20.99
N PRO A 186 -1.08 7.55 -20.30
CA PRO A 186 0.31 7.53 -20.77
C PRO A 186 0.99 6.17 -20.51
N ILE A 187 0.60 5.15 -21.29
CA ILE A 187 1.01 3.75 -21.09
C ILE A 187 2.47 3.47 -21.51
N ASP A 188 3.06 4.36 -22.30
CA ASP A 188 4.47 4.35 -22.70
C ASP A 188 5.37 5.10 -21.70
N SER A 189 4.79 5.76 -20.70
CA SER A 189 5.52 6.45 -19.64
C SER A 189 6.26 5.45 -18.74
N PRO A 190 7.45 5.80 -18.20
CA PRO A 190 8.10 5.03 -17.14
C PRO A 190 7.19 4.70 -15.95
N ASP A 191 6.14 5.49 -15.72
CA ASP A 191 5.16 5.25 -14.65
C ASP A 191 4.16 4.12 -14.95
N ALA A 192 4.11 3.61 -16.18
CA ALA A 192 3.28 2.47 -16.61
C ALA A 192 4.08 1.19 -16.83
N LEU A 193 5.40 1.29 -17.03
CA LEU A 193 6.24 0.19 -17.46
C LEU A 193 6.76 -0.63 -16.27
N GLY A 194 6.57 -1.94 -16.33
CA GLY A 194 7.17 -2.89 -15.41
C GLY A 194 8.65 -3.16 -15.69
N PRO A 195 9.26 -4.12 -14.98
CA PRO A 195 10.71 -4.37 -15.02
C PRO A 195 11.25 -4.81 -16.39
N PHE A 196 10.38 -5.27 -17.29
CA PHE A 196 10.73 -5.71 -18.64
C PHE A 196 10.46 -4.66 -19.72
N GLY A 197 10.10 -3.43 -19.35
CA GLY A 197 9.81 -2.35 -20.29
C GLY A 197 8.49 -2.50 -21.03
N LYS A 198 7.57 -3.31 -20.50
CA LYS A 198 6.20 -3.47 -20.99
C LYS A 198 5.20 -2.90 -19.99
N PRO A 199 4.00 -2.48 -20.42
CA PRO A 199 2.98 -1.99 -19.51
C PRO A 199 2.60 -3.02 -18.43
N ASP A 200 2.48 -2.56 -17.19
CA ASP A 200 2.06 -3.36 -16.05
C ASP A 200 0.64 -2.96 -15.61
N ASN A 201 -0.22 -3.94 -15.34
CA ASN A 201 -1.64 -3.69 -15.04
C ASN A 201 -1.86 -2.88 -13.75
N TRP A 202 -1.02 -3.07 -12.72
CA TRP A 202 -1.12 -2.30 -11.47
C TRP A 202 -0.78 -0.84 -11.72
N LEU A 203 0.28 -0.61 -12.48
CA LEU A 203 0.75 0.73 -12.84
C LEU A 203 -0.23 1.45 -13.76
N VAL A 204 -0.77 0.77 -14.77
CA VAL A 204 -1.84 1.31 -15.63
C VAL A 204 -3.11 1.60 -14.83
N GLY A 205 -3.48 0.71 -13.90
CA GLY A 205 -4.56 0.96 -12.95
C GLY A 205 -4.31 2.21 -12.10
N ARG A 206 -3.07 2.42 -11.65
CA ARG A 206 -2.67 3.64 -10.93
C ARG A 206 -2.81 4.90 -11.79
N LEU A 207 -2.44 4.88 -13.06
CA LEU A 207 -2.61 6.05 -13.95
C LEU A 207 -4.09 6.46 -14.09
N TRP A 208 -5.01 5.49 -14.16
CA TRP A 208 -6.44 5.76 -14.09
C TRP A 208 -6.83 6.43 -12.76
N LEU A 209 -6.32 5.93 -11.64
CA LEU A 209 -6.60 6.52 -10.32
C LEU A 209 -6.08 7.97 -10.22
N GLU A 210 -4.89 8.25 -10.73
CA GLU A 210 -4.32 9.60 -10.79
C GLU A 210 -5.15 10.55 -11.65
N ARG A 211 -5.68 10.08 -12.80
CA ARG A 211 -6.67 10.84 -13.59
C ARG A 211 -7.90 11.18 -12.75
N GLY A 212 -8.38 10.23 -11.94
CA GLY A 212 -9.47 10.45 -11.00
C GLY A 212 -9.14 11.52 -9.95
N TYR A 213 -7.89 11.53 -9.46
CA TYR A 213 -7.41 12.53 -8.50
C TYR A 213 -7.41 13.93 -9.14
N GLY A 214 -6.89 14.05 -10.35
CA GLY A 214 -6.91 15.31 -11.11
C GLY A 214 -8.32 15.87 -11.34
N LEU A 215 -9.33 15.00 -11.57
CA LEU A 215 -10.72 15.43 -11.65
C LEU A 215 -11.22 16.03 -10.33
N VAL A 216 -10.92 15.39 -9.21
CA VAL A 216 -11.35 15.90 -7.89
C VAL A 216 -10.64 17.21 -7.55
N ASP A 217 -9.35 17.28 -7.85
CA ASP A 217 -8.52 18.49 -7.61
C ASP A 217 -8.99 19.66 -8.49
N SER A 218 -9.64 19.40 -9.64
CA SER A 218 -10.31 20.41 -10.47
C SER A 218 -11.65 20.93 -9.90
N GLY A 219 -12.13 20.33 -8.80
CA GLY A 219 -13.34 20.72 -8.09
C GLY A 219 -14.52 19.75 -8.24
N VAL A 220 -14.36 18.63 -8.96
CA VAL A 220 -15.41 17.61 -9.07
C VAL A 220 -15.55 16.86 -7.75
N LYS A 221 -16.77 16.79 -7.21
CA LYS A 221 -17.01 16.15 -5.90
C LYS A 221 -17.00 14.63 -6.01
N ILE A 222 -16.33 13.98 -5.07
CA ILE A 222 -16.46 12.53 -4.84
C ILE A 222 -17.89 12.24 -4.38
N ARG A 223 -18.54 11.25 -5.00
CA ARG A 223 -19.90 10.80 -4.67
C ARG A 223 -19.92 9.29 -4.47
N ARG A 224 -20.68 8.83 -3.47
CA ARG A 224 -20.89 7.40 -3.17
C ARG A 224 -19.60 6.61 -2.89
N GLN A 225 -18.54 7.28 -2.47
CA GLN A 225 -17.26 6.69 -2.05
C GLN A 225 -16.65 7.59 -0.98
N THR A 226 -15.90 7.02 -0.04
CA THR A 226 -15.19 7.82 0.97
C THR A 226 -13.93 8.43 0.35
N PRO A 227 -13.56 9.68 0.71
CA PRO A 227 -12.32 10.28 0.22
C PRO A 227 -11.07 9.48 0.60
N LEU A 228 -11.08 8.81 1.76
CA LEU A 228 -9.99 7.95 2.20
C LEU A 228 -9.75 6.80 1.23
N ASN A 229 -10.79 6.00 0.95
CA ASN A 229 -10.71 4.87 0.02
C ASN A 229 -10.39 5.32 -1.41
N PHE A 230 -10.89 6.49 -1.82
CA PHE A 230 -10.60 7.03 -3.13
C PHE A 230 -9.09 7.27 -3.33
N TYR A 231 -8.42 7.88 -2.35
CA TYR A 231 -7.02 8.28 -2.47
C TYR A 231 -5.99 7.21 -2.07
N GLU A 232 -6.36 6.21 -1.25
CA GLU A 232 -5.41 5.17 -0.81
C GLU A 232 -5.05 4.16 -1.91
N THR A 233 -5.94 3.94 -2.89
CA THR A 233 -5.81 2.81 -3.83
C THR A 233 -4.62 2.95 -4.77
N GLY A 234 -4.34 4.16 -5.25
CA GLY A 234 -3.22 4.41 -6.18
C GLY A 234 -1.86 4.10 -5.56
N PRO A 235 -1.57 4.61 -4.35
CA PRO A 235 -0.41 4.20 -3.57
C PRO A 235 -0.34 2.69 -3.33
N LYS A 236 -1.45 2.03 -2.95
CA LYS A 236 -1.49 0.56 -2.79
C LYS A 236 -1.17 -0.18 -4.09
N TRP A 237 -1.55 0.33 -5.25
CA TRP A 237 -1.18 -0.27 -6.55
C TRP A 237 0.32 -0.19 -6.85
N ARG A 238 1.09 0.76 -6.30
CA ARG A 238 2.56 0.65 -6.38
C ARG A 238 3.10 -0.47 -5.51
N ILE A 239 2.55 -0.63 -4.31
CA ILE A 239 2.94 -1.70 -3.39
C ILE A 239 2.63 -3.06 -4.04
N LYS A 240 1.39 -3.25 -4.52
CA LYS A 240 0.98 -4.48 -5.22
C LYS A 240 1.75 -4.74 -6.52
N HIS A 241 2.23 -3.69 -7.20
CA HIS A 241 3.17 -3.85 -8.31
C HIS A 241 4.52 -4.44 -7.84
N ALA A 242 5.09 -3.89 -6.76
CA ALA A 242 6.36 -4.35 -6.21
C ALA A 242 6.27 -5.82 -5.73
N GLU A 243 5.24 -6.16 -4.96
CA GLU A 243 4.96 -7.55 -4.56
C GLU A 243 4.84 -8.48 -5.78
N ALA A 244 4.03 -8.10 -6.78
CA ALA A 244 3.77 -8.96 -7.93
C ALA A 244 5.03 -9.27 -8.75
N ILE A 245 5.96 -8.30 -8.90
CA ILE A 245 7.19 -8.57 -9.66
C ILE A 245 8.18 -9.42 -8.86
N GLU A 246 8.15 -9.37 -7.52
CA GLU A 246 8.94 -10.24 -6.65
C GLU A 246 8.43 -11.69 -6.70
N ASP A 247 7.12 -11.89 -6.63
CA ASP A 247 6.47 -13.19 -6.86
C ASP A 247 6.85 -13.79 -8.22
N GLU A 248 7.00 -12.93 -9.24
CA GLU A 248 7.40 -13.31 -10.59
C GLU A 248 8.92 -13.55 -10.73
N GLY A 249 9.69 -13.38 -9.65
CA GLY A 249 11.13 -13.66 -9.58
C GLY A 249 12.04 -12.47 -9.90
N VAL A 250 11.53 -11.24 -9.95
CA VAL A 250 12.33 -10.02 -10.16
C VAL A 250 12.95 -9.56 -8.83
N LEU A 251 13.94 -10.29 -8.34
CA LEU A 251 14.55 -10.08 -7.01
C LEU A 251 15.91 -9.41 -7.12
N ASN A 252 15.92 -8.17 -7.65
CA ASN A 252 17.14 -7.40 -7.89
C ASN A 252 16.88 -5.89 -7.72
N ALA A 253 17.82 -5.05 -8.14
CA ALA A 253 17.71 -3.59 -8.06
C ALA A 253 16.40 -3.00 -8.61
N LYS A 254 15.72 -3.69 -9.54
CA LYS A 254 14.40 -3.28 -10.05
C LYS A 254 13.29 -3.44 -9.02
N ALA A 255 13.28 -4.52 -8.23
CA ALA A 255 12.33 -4.69 -7.12
C ALA A 255 12.57 -3.64 -6.04
N LYS A 256 13.83 -3.44 -5.63
CA LYS A 256 14.21 -2.37 -4.71
C LYS A 256 13.70 -1.00 -5.19
N SER A 257 13.92 -0.67 -6.46
CA SER A 257 13.42 0.59 -7.03
C SER A 257 11.88 0.67 -7.06
N ALA A 258 11.19 -0.45 -7.28
CA ALA A 258 9.72 -0.49 -7.20
C ALA A 258 9.23 -0.20 -5.77
N TRP A 259 9.87 -0.78 -4.75
CA TRP A 259 9.57 -0.50 -3.34
C TRP A 259 9.90 0.94 -2.92
N GLU A 260 11.01 1.51 -3.38
CA GLU A 260 11.32 2.93 -3.18
C GLU A 260 10.23 3.85 -3.74
N LEU A 261 9.74 3.55 -4.95
CA LEU A 261 8.63 4.28 -5.58
C LEU A 261 7.30 4.07 -4.84
N ALA A 262 7.07 2.88 -4.30
CA ALA A 262 5.91 2.58 -3.48
C ALA A 262 5.93 3.35 -2.15
N SER A 263 7.08 3.36 -1.46
CA SER A 263 7.33 4.09 -0.23
C SER A 263 7.08 5.59 -0.41
N LYS A 264 7.65 6.17 -1.48
CA LYS A 264 7.42 7.57 -1.84
C LYS A 264 5.95 7.87 -2.12
N ALA A 265 5.27 6.98 -2.84
CA ALA A 265 3.84 7.18 -3.15
C ALA A 265 2.98 7.14 -1.88
N TRP A 266 3.31 6.27 -0.92
CA TRP A 266 2.65 6.20 0.38
C TRP A 266 2.89 7.46 1.23
N GLU A 267 4.13 7.97 1.23
CA GLU A 267 4.50 9.22 1.88
C GLU A 267 3.74 10.43 1.30
N ASP A 268 3.67 10.53 -0.02
CA ASP A 268 2.94 11.60 -0.73
C ASP A 268 1.43 11.54 -0.42
N PHE A 269 0.87 10.33 -0.31
CA PHE A 269 -0.49 10.14 0.17
C PHE A 269 -0.66 10.60 1.63
N GLY A 270 0.31 10.31 2.50
CA GLY A 270 0.36 10.82 3.86
C GLY A 270 0.31 12.36 3.95
N LYS A 271 0.92 13.06 2.99
CA LYS A 271 0.92 14.52 2.90
C LYS A 271 -0.36 15.10 2.28
N ARG A 272 -1.20 14.27 1.66
CA ARG A 272 -2.42 14.70 0.96
C ARG A 272 -3.48 15.18 1.96
N SER A 273 -4.14 16.29 1.63
CA SER A 273 -5.29 16.79 2.38
C SER A 273 -6.55 16.00 2.03
N ILE A 274 -7.03 15.19 2.97
CA ILE A 274 -8.22 14.34 2.81
C ILE A 274 -9.43 15.04 3.45
N PRO A 275 -10.53 15.27 2.69
CA PRO A 275 -11.75 15.82 3.26
C PRO A 275 -12.43 14.83 4.19
N THR A 276 -13.00 15.36 5.27
CA THR A 276 -13.76 14.59 6.26
C THR A 276 -15.23 15.06 6.32
N LEU A 277 -16.04 14.40 7.14
CA LEU A 277 -17.39 14.87 7.46
C LEU A 277 -17.41 16.06 8.44
N LEU A 278 -16.26 16.34 9.07
CA LEU A 278 -16.06 17.47 9.98
C LEU A 278 -15.64 18.71 9.16
N PRO A 279 -15.71 19.94 9.73
CA PRO A 279 -15.38 21.18 9.01
C PRO A 279 -13.87 21.38 8.77
N PHE A 280 -13.10 20.30 8.70
CA PHE A 280 -11.66 20.32 8.46
C PHE A 280 -11.22 19.10 7.62
N THR A 281 -10.05 19.25 7.02
CA THR A 281 -9.33 18.17 6.34
C THR A 281 -8.26 17.59 7.25
N VAL A 282 -7.84 16.35 6.96
CA VAL A 282 -6.76 15.67 7.66
C VAL A 282 -5.64 15.30 6.69
N LYS A 283 -4.41 15.26 7.17
CA LYS A 283 -3.26 14.67 6.48
C LYS A 283 -2.74 13.53 7.34
N LEU A 284 -2.65 12.33 6.78
CA LEU A 284 -2.35 11.13 7.56
C LEU A 284 -0.94 11.18 8.16
N GLY A 285 0.01 11.80 7.47
CA GLY A 285 1.39 11.99 7.93
C GLY A 285 1.58 13.04 9.02
N GLN A 286 0.55 13.81 9.41
CA GLN A 286 0.66 14.89 10.40
C GLN A 286 0.33 14.47 11.84
N LEU A 287 0.21 13.18 12.13
CA LEU A 287 -0.24 12.73 13.46
C LEU A 287 0.68 13.23 14.58
N GLU A 288 2.00 13.09 14.40
CA GLU A 288 3.00 13.55 15.36
C GLU A 288 3.07 15.09 15.45
N GLU A 289 2.96 15.78 14.32
CA GLU A 289 2.90 17.25 14.28
C GLU A 289 1.71 17.78 15.09
N LEU A 290 0.53 17.16 14.95
CA LEU A 290 -0.67 17.54 15.72
C LEU A 290 -0.48 17.32 17.23
N GLU A 291 0.20 16.25 17.62
CA GLU A 291 0.52 15.95 19.01
C GLU A 291 1.49 16.99 19.58
N ASN A 292 2.59 17.27 18.87
CA ASN A 292 3.59 18.27 19.25
C ASN A 292 2.98 19.68 19.40
N LEU A 293 2.14 20.09 18.45
CA LEU A 293 1.41 21.36 18.53
C LEU A 293 0.50 21.39 19.75
N ARG A 294 -0.20 20.30 20.06
CA ARG A 294 -1.07 20.23 21.24
C ARG A 294 -0.26 20.36 22.54
N GLU A 295 0.90 19.73 22.60
CA GLU A 295 1.82 19.84 23.75
C GLU A 295 2.38 21.26 23.90
N GLU A 296 2.74 21.91 22.80
CA GLU A 296 3.17 23.32 22.81
C GLU A 296 2.06 24.22 23.38
N LYS A 297 0.80 24.03 22.96
CA LYS A 297 -0.34 24.80 23.50
C LYS A 297 -0.59 24.51 24.97
N LEU A 298 -0.39 23.27 25.42
CA LEU A 298 -0.47 22.91 26.83
C LEU A 298 0.63 23.60 27.65
N GLN A 299 1.85 23.69 27.11
CA GLN A 299 2.96 24.38 27.76
C GLN A 299 2.70 25.89 27.86
N GLN A 300 2.22 26.52 26.79
CA GLN A 300 1.80 27.92 26.81
C GLN A 300 0.67 28.17 27.84
N PHE A 301 -0.27 27.23 27.97
CA PHE A 301 -1.34 27.30 28.96
C PHE A 301 -0.78 27.24 30.40
N ARG A 302 0.15 26.31 30.66
CA ARG A 302 0.81 26.15 31.97
C ARG A 302 1.58 27.39 32.37
N GLU A 303 2.36 27.97 31.45
CA GLU A 303 3.12 29.19 31.71
C GLU A 303 2.22 30.38 32.01
N LEU A 304 1.11 30.51 31.27
CA LEU A 304 0.15 31.59 31.44
C LEU A 304 -0.64 31.47 32.76
N THR A 305 -0.90 30.25 33.24
CA THR A 305 -1.77 29.96 34.39
C THR A 305 -1.01 29.36 35.58
N LYS A 306 0.31 29.52 35.62
CA LYS A 306 1.23 28.80 36.51
C LYS A 306 0.74 28.64 37.95
N GLU A 307 0.37 29.74 38.60
CA GLU A 307 -0.08 29.72 40.00
C GLU A 307 -1.35 28.88 40.19
N ALA A 308 -2.35 29.07 39.32
CA ALA A 308 -3.60 28.31 39.38
C ALA A 308 -3.41 26.85 38.97
N TYR A 309 -2.52 26.58 38.01
CA TYR A 309 -2.19 25.24 37.56
C TYR A 309 -1.48 24.44 38.65
N ASP A 310 -0.44 25.02 39.27
CA ASP A 310 0.33 24.38 40.34
C ASP A 310 -0.57 24.11 41.56
N ALA A 311 -1.47 25.05 41.90
CA ALA A 311 -2.46 24.85 42.97
C ALA A 311 -3.42 23.69 42.66
N ALA A 312 -3.94 23.60 41.42
CA ALA A 312 -4.83 22.53 41.01
C ALA A 312 -4.12 21.16 40.96
N VAL A 313 -2.85 21.11 40.56
CA VAL A 313 -2.03 19.90 40.62
C VAL A 313 -1.81 19.49 42.09
N ALA A 314 -1.49 20.42 42.98
CA ALA A 314 -1.29 20.13 44.40
C ALA A 314 -2.57 19.56 45.05
N GLU A 315 -3.74 20.08 44.69
CA GLU A 315 -5.03 19.52 45.11
C GLU A 315 -5.19 18.07 44.62
N LYS A 316 -4.90 17.79 43.34
CA LYS A 316 -4.96 16.42 42.81
C LYS A 316 -3.96 15.47 43.44
N VAL A 317 -2.74 15.95 43.75
CA VAL A 317 -1.73 15.17 44.46
C VAL A 317 -2.16 14.90 45.91
N ALA A 318 -2.90 15.81 46.55
CA ALA A 318 -3.45 15.59 47.88
C ALA A 318 -4.58 14.55 47.91
N GLU A 319 -5.34 14.42 46.82
CA GLU A 319 -6.39 13.40 46.65
C GLU A 319 -5.85 11.98 46.36
N LEU A 320 -4.55 11.83 46.05
CA LEU A 320 -3.96 10.53 45.75
C LEU A 320 -3.95 9.59 46.97
N PRO A 321 -4.19 8.27 46.77
CA PRO A 321 -3.96 7.26 47.80
C PRO A 321 -2.52 7.31 48.35
N VAL A 322 -2.36 7.04 49.64
CA VAL A 322 -1.07 7.19 50.36
C VAL A 322 0.08 6.44 49.67
N ASP A 323 -0.17 5.23 49.17
CA ASP A 323 0.85 4.41 48.52
C ASP A 323 1.24 4.95 47.14
N VAL A 324 0.28 5.50 46.40
CA VAL A 324 0.48 6.13 45.08
C VAL A 324 1.23 7.45 45.23
N LYS A 325 0.88 8.23 46.25
CA LYS A 325 1.54 9.50 46.58
C LYS A 325 3.03 9.32 46.90
N LYS A 326 3.39 8.26 47.64
CA LYS A 326 4.80 7.91 47.90
C LYS A 326 5.59 7.63 46.63
N VAL A 327 4.97 7.03 45.61
CA VAL A 327 5.61 6.79 44.30
C VAL A 327 5.81 8.10 43.54
N TYR A 328 4.81 8.98 43.58
CA TYR A 328 4.87 10.31 42.95
C TYR A 328 5.98 11.20 43.54
N GLU A 329 6.11 11.22 44.87
CA GLU A 329 7.07 12.07 45.59
C GLU A 329 8.53 11.58 45.50
N ARG A 330 8.78 10.33 45.10
CA ARG A 330 10.14 9.83 44.86
C ARG A 330 10.78 10.50 43.64
N ALA A 331 12.08 10.79 43.74
CA ALA A 331 12.87 11.30 42.63
C ALA A 331 12.88 10.30 41.45
N PRO A 332 12.90 10.76 40.18
CA PRO A 332 12.84 9.88 39.01
C PRO A 332 13.89 8.76 39.01
N GLU A 333 15.10 9.07 39.48
CA GLU A 333 16.25 8.16 39.57
C GLU A 333 16.10 7.09 40.66
N GLU A 334 15.26 7.34 41.67
CA GLU A 334 15.05 6.47 42.83
C GLU A 334 13.80 5.58 42.69
N ARG A 335 13.10 5.67 41.55
CA ARG A 335 11.91 4.84 41.27
C ARG A 335 12.34 3.46 40.79
N THR A 336 11.76 2.43 41.39
CA THR A 336 11.83 1.05 40.86
C THR A 336 11.20 0.99 39.46
N GLU A 337 11.55 -0.01 38.64
CA GLU A 337 10.94 -0.19 37.31
C GLU A 337 9.41 -0.22 37.35
N ALA A 338 8.82 -1.00 38.27
CA ALA A 338 7.37 -0.99 38.51
C ALA A 338 6.84 0.39 38.93
N GLY A 339 7.64 1.20 39.61
CA GLY A 339 7.29 2.56 39.99
C GLY A 339 7.34 3.53 38.81
N LYS A 340 8.28 3.35 37.87
CA LYS A 340 8.35 4.11 36.62
C LYS A 340 7.14 3.81 35.72
N GLU A 341 6.74 2.55 35.64
CA GLU A 341 5.54 2.14 34.90
C GLU A 341 4.27 2.72 35.52
N GLN A 342 4.15 2.65 36.85
CA GLN A 342 3.03 3.24 37.58
C GLN A 342 2.92 4.76 37.38
N MET A 343 4.04 5.48 37.16
CA MET A 343 4.02 6.93 36.92
C MET A 343 3.23 7.35 35.68
N LYS A 344 3.10 6.49 34.65
CA LYS A 344 2.26 6.80 33.47
C LYS A 344 0.79 7.00 33.90
N TYR A 345 0.29 6.12 34.77
CA TYR A 345 -1.07 6.21 35.32
C TYR A 345 -1.21 7.36 36.32
N ILE A 346 -0.21 7.58 37.18
CA ILE A 346 -0.23 8.66 38.17
C ILE A 346 -0.24 10.03 37.47
N ALA A 347 0.56 10.20 36.41
CA ALA A 347 0.59 11.43 35.62
C ALA A 347 -0.78 11.79 35.02
N ALA A 348 -1.58 10.78 34.65
CA ALA A 348 -2.96 10.99 34.21
C ALA A 348 -3.89 11.40 35.36
N MET A 349 -3.73 10.81 36.56
CA MET A 349 -4.54 11.12 37.74
C MET A 349 -4.32 12.54 38.27
N VAL A 350 -3.08 13.05 38.20
CA VAL A 350 -2.73 14.39 38.70
C VAL A 350 -3.01 15.51 37.68
N ARG A 351 -3.52 15.18 36.50
CA ARG A 351 -3.82 16.16 35.45
C ARG A 351 -5.06 16.98 35.86
N PRO A 352 -4.94 18.31 36.07
CA PRO A 352 -6.06 19.13 36.49
C PRO A 352 -7.04 19.40 35.34
N ASP A 353 -8.29 19.73 35.68
CA ASP A 353 -9.25 20.24 34.70
C ASP A 353 -8.83 21.64 34.24
N LEU A 354 -8.49 21.77 32.96
CA LEU A 354 -7.98 23.02 32.41
C LEU A 354 -9.03 24.15 32.45
N GLY A 355 -10.33 23.80 32.38
CA GLY A 355 -11.42 24.77 32.48
C GLY A 355 -11.50 25.40 33.87
N GLU A 356 -11.39 24.59 34.93
CA GLU A 356 -11.32 25.08 36.31
C GLU A 356 -10.05 25.89 36.57
N VAL A 357 -8.90 25.44 36.07
CA VAL A 357 -7.64 26.21 36.15
C VAL A 357 -7.80 27.59 35.50
N ALA A 358 -8.41 27.66 34.31
CA ALA A 358 -8.65 28.93 33.63
C ALA A 358 -9.63 29.84 34.39
N LYS A 359 -10.65 29.29 35.05
CA LYS A 359 -11.60 30.05 35.89
C LYS A 359 -10.92 30.65 37.12
N ASN A 360 -10.04 29.87 37.76
CA ASN A 360 -9.33 30.25 38.98
C ASN A 360 -8.08 31.11 38.72
N SER A 361 -7.68 31.26 37.45
CA SER A 361 -6.58 32.14 37.04
C SER A 361 -6.93 33.62 37.10
N ASP A 362 -5.89 34.46 37.06
CA ASP A 362 -6.02 35.92 37.05
C ASP A 362 -7.01 36.39 35.94
N PRO A 363 -7.95 37.31 36.24
CA PRO A 363 -8.91 37.85 35.27
C PRO A 363 -8.30 38.29 33.93
N SER A 364 -7.08 38.85 33.95
CA SER A 364 -6.39 39.37 32.76
C SER A 364 -5.96 38.27 31.77
N VAL A 365 -5.75 37.03 32.25
CA VAL A 365 -5.27 35.92 31.41
C VAL A 365 -6.35 34.91 31.03
N ARG A 366 -7.51 34.91 31.70
CA ARG A 366 -8.55 33.88 31.51
C ARG A 366 -9.02 33.72 30.07
N LEU A 367 -9.23 34.83 29.35
CA LEU A 367 -9.69 34.76 27.97
C LEU A 367 -8.68 34.04 27.07
N LYS A 368 -7.39 34.34 27.24
CA LYS A 368 -6.31 33.69 26.51
C LYS A 368 -6.16 32.21 26.92
N ALA A 369 -6.31 31.90 28.21
CA ALA A 369 -6.31 30.52 28.71
C ALA A 369 -7.46 29.69 28.09
N VAL A 370 -8.67 30.26 28.02
CA VAL A 370 -9.82 29.61 27.37
C VAL A 370 -9.60 29.44 25.86
N SER A 371 -8.98 30.41 25.19
CA SER A 371 -8.59 30.28 23.78
C SER A 371 -7.66 29.09 23.55
N LEU A 372 -6.61 28.96 24.37
CA LEU A 372 -5.66 27.84 24.30
C LEU A 372 -6.36 26.49 24.52
N ILE A 373 -7.33 26.41 25.44
CA ILE A 373 -8.16 25.21 25.63
C ILE A 373 -8.96 24.90 24.35
N GLY A 374 -9.51 25.91 23.69
CA GLY A 374 -10.20 25.75 22.41
C GLY A 374 -9.28 25.21 21.32
N GLU A 375 -8.09 25.79 21.17
CA GLU A 375 -7.06 25.33 20.22
C GLU A 375 -6.64 23.88 20.49
N MET A 376 -6.38 23.51 21.74
CA MET A 376 -6.05 22.13 22.12
C MET A 376 -7.19 21.14 21.78
N LYS A 377 -8.45 21.55 21.93
CA LYS A 377 -9.61 20.71 21.57
C LYS A 377 -9.70 20.49 20.07
N ASP A 378 -9.51 21.54 19.25
CA ASP A 378 -9.48 21.42 17.79
C ASP A 378 -8.34 20.50 17.32
N LEU A 379 -7.13 20.69 17.88
CA LEU A 379 -5.99 19.81 17.60
C LEU A 379 -6.27 18.36 18.00
N SER A 380 -6.90 18.14 19.16
CA SER A 380 -7.27 16.79 19.62
C SER A 380 -8.29 16.12 18.70
N GLU A 381 -9.29 16.87 18.22
CA GLU A 381 -10.29 16.36 17.28
C GLU A 381 -9.65 15.96 15.94
N ARG A 382 -8.75 16.80 15.42
CA ARG A 382 -7.95 16.50 14.21
C ARG A 382 -7.06 15.29 14.40
N HIS A 383 -6.35 15.20 15.53
CA HIS A 383 -5.47 14.08 15.84
C HIS A 383 -6.26 12.77 15.94
N ASN A 384 -7.38 12.75 16.67
CA ASN A 384 -8.23 11.56 16.79
C ASN A 384 -8.81 11.14 15.44
N LYS A 385 -9.22 12.11 14.62
CA LYS A 385 -9.74 11.83 13.27
C LYS A 385 -8.66 11.28 12.35
N THR A 386 -7.45 11.84 12.42
CA THR A 386 -6.28 11.38 11.66
C THR A 386 -5.88 9.96 12.07
N ARG A 387 -5.80 9.70 13.38
CA ARG A 387 -5.53 8.37 13.94
C ARG A 387 -6.55 7.35 13.45
N GLY A 388 -7.84 7.64 13.61
CA GLY A 388 -8.89 6.71 13.17
C GLY A 388 -8.87 6.43 11.66
N TYR A 389 -8.42 7.38 10.83
CA TYR A 389 -8.22 7.11 9.39
C TYR A 389 -6.97 6.28 9.12
N ARG A 390 -5.85 6.51 9.84
CA ARG A 390 -4.65 5.65 9.75
C ARG A 390 -4.98 4.20 10.13
N ASP A 391 -5.73 4.01 11.20
CA ASP A 391 -6.11 2.68 11.68
C ASP A 391 -7.06 1.97 10.68
N GLN A 392 -7.99 2.69 10.03
CA GLN A 392 -8.92 2.10 9.04
C GLN A 392 -8.26 1.46 7.83
N ILE A 393 -7.03 1.84 7.50
CA ILE A 393 -6.34 1.41 6.27
C ILE A 393 -5.01 0.74 6.56
N ASN A 394 -4.71 0.45 7.83
CA ASN A 394 -3.41 -0.05 8.30
C ASN A 394 -2.24 0.83 7.82
N PHE A 395 -2.35 2.16 7.97
CA PHE A 395 -1.39 3.09 7.37
C PHE A 395 0.07 2.84 7.77
N ASP A 396 0.29 2.55 9.05
CA ASP A 396 1.62 2.29 9.60
C ASP A 396 2.21 0.97 9.07
N TYR A 397 1.36 -0.03 8.79
CA TYR A 397 1.79 -1.31 8.19
C TYR A 397 2.33 -1.08 6.80
N TRP A 398 1.54 -0.47 5.90
CA TRP A 398 1.97 -0.21 4.52
C TRP A 398 3.20 0.71 4.45
N GLU A 399 3.31 1.68 5.36
CA GLU A 399 4.49 2.54 5.50
C GLU A 399 5.73 1.73 5.89
N THR A 400 5.59 0.81 6.85
CA THR A 400 6.69 -0.03 7.33
C THR A 400 7.08 -1.09 6.31
N LEU A 401 6.10 -1.73 5.65
CA LEU A 401 6.32 -2.73 4.62
C LEU A 401 7.18 -2.15 3.49
N ALA A 402 6.77 -1.00 2.95
CA ALA A 402 7.50 -0.37 1.87
C ALA A 402 8.90 0.12 2.29
N GLN A 403 9.14 0.38 3.58
CA GLN A 403 10.47 0.71 4.11
C GLN A 403 11.36 -0.51 4.30
N ALA A 404 10.80 -1.64 4.74
CA ALA A 404 11.55 -2.86 4.99
C ALA A 404 11.91 -3.58 3.67
N GLU A 405 10.98 -3.67 2.72
CA GLU A 405 11.17 -4.42 1.47
C GLU A 405 12.18 -3.77 0.50
N GLN A 406 12.44 -2.47 0.65
CA GLN A 406 13.52 -1.80 -0.09
C GLN A 406 14.92 -2.04 0.50
N GLU A 407 15.05 -2.70 1.66
CA GLU A 407 16.36 -3.02 2.24
C GLU A 407 17.02 -4.19 1.51
N ASP A 408 18.36 -4.14 1.38
CA ASP A 408 19.09 -5.19 0.67
C ASP A 408 18.97 -6.56 1.37
N ARG A 409 18.87 -6.58 2.70
CA ARG A 409 18.65 -7.82 3.47
C ARG A 409 17.28 -8.44 3.22
N THR A 410 16.23 -7.62 3.05
CA THR A 410 14.87 -8.13 2.81
C THR A 410 14.75 -8.69 1.41
N LEU A 411 15.36 -8.01 0.44
CA LEU A 411 15.48 -8.51 -0.92
C LEU A 411 16.27 -9.84 -0.99
N GLU A 412 17.34 -9.97 -0.20
CA GLU A 412 18.06 -11.24 -0.07
C GLU A 412 17.18 -12.33 0.56
N ALA A 413 16.45 -12.02 1.64
CA ALA A 413 15.55 -12.96 2.30
C ALA A 413 14.44 -13.45 1.35
N ARG A 414 13.80 -12.53 0.60
CA ARG A 414 12.80 -12.84 -0.44
C ARG A 414 13.41 -13.74 -1.53
N LYS A 415 14.65 -13.43 -1.95
CA LYS A 415 15.36 -14.24 -2.94
C LYS A 415 15.65 -15.66 -2.45
N LEU A 416 16.07 -15.81 -1.21
CA LEU A 416 16.33 -17.12 -0.61
C LEU A 416 15.06 -17.98 -0.56
N ILE A 417 13.91 -17.40 -0.20
CA ILE A 417 12.61 -18.09 -0.25
C ILE A 417 12.28 -18.49 -1.69
N TYR A 418 12.37 -17.57 -2.63
CA TYR A 418 12.08 -17.87 -4.04
C TYR A 418 12.97 -18.99 -4.61
N ASP A 419 14.27 -18.94 -4.35
CA ASP A 419 15.22 -19.97 -4.77
C ASP A 419 14.95 -21.31 -4.06
N ALA A 420 14.44 -21.29 -2.82
CA ALA A 420 14.03 -22.50 -2.09
C ALA A 420 12.80 -23.16 -2.74
N GLU A 421 11.76 -22.39 -3.03
CA GLU A 421 10.54 -22.87 -3.71
C GLU A 421 10.85 -23.46 -5.10
N LYS A 422 11.77 -22.81 -5.82
CA LYS A 422 12.27 -23.35 -7.08
C LYS A 422 13.01 -24.67 -6.88
N ALA A 423 13.85 -24.78 -5.84
CA ALA A 423 14.54 -26.02 -5.51
C ALA A 423 13.57 -27.15 -5.16
N ILE A 424 12.44 -26.88 -4.50
CA ILE A 424 11.37 -27.87 -4.30
C ILE A 424 10.84 -28.36 -5.65
N THR A 425 10.54 -27.44 -6.56
CA THR A 425 10.01 -27.75 -7.90
C THR A 425 10.99 -28.61 -8.72
N ASP A 426 12.29 -28.34 -8.57
CA ASP A 426 13.39 -29.08 -9.21
C ASP A 426 13.74 -30.40 -8.47
N ALA A 427 12.99 -30.76 -7.41
CA ALA A 427 13.22 -31.90 -6.52
C ALA A 427 14.58 -31.89 -5.78
N GLU A 428 15.19 -30.72 -5.61
CA GLU A 428 16.43 -30.47 -4.86
C GLU A 428 16.14 -30.17 -3.37
N LEU A 429 15.50 -31.11 -2.66
CA LEU A 429 14.97 -30.88 -1.30
C LEU A 429 16.02 -30.41 -0.28
N PHE A 430 17.23 -30.99 -0.28
CA PHE A 430 18.29 -30.57 0.65
C PHE A 430 18.70 -29.10 0.46
N LYS A 431 18.75 -28.65 -0.80
CA LYS A 431 19.07 -27.27 -1.12
C LYS A 431 17.93 -26.35 -0.71
N ALA A 432 16.67 -26.78 -0.90
CA ALA A 432 15.51 -26.03 -0.43
C ALA A 432 15.56 -25.82 1.09
N THR A 433 15.85 -26.87 1.87
CA THR A 433 16.02 -26.77 3.34
C THR A 433 17.07 -25.73 3.72
N GLU A 434 18.28 -25.80 3.13
CA GLU A 434 19.35 -24.85 3.45
C GLU A 434 18.99 -23.39 3.11
N LEU A 435 18.25 -23.18 2.01
CA LEU A 435 17.83 -21.86 1.57
C LEU A 435 16.75 -21.29 2.50
N PHE A 436 15.77 -22.08 2.89
CA PHE A 436 14.75 -21.69 3.88
C PHE A 436 15.37 -21.34 5.23
N GLU A 437 16.27 -22.17 5.76
CA GLU A 437 16.92 -21.91 7.05
C GLU A 437 17.65 -20.56 7.04
N LYS A 438 18.37 -20.24 5.95
CA LYS A 438 19.02 -18.93 5.76
C LYS A 438 18.01 -17.80 5.69
N ALA A 439 16.92 -17.98 4.95
CA ALA A 439 15.87 -16.97 4.82
C ALA A 439 15.21 -16.67 6.18
N PHE A 440 14.87 -17.70 6.96
CA PHE A 440 14.17 -17.52 8.24
C PHE A 440 15.03 -16.83 9.30
N VAL A 441 16.36 -16.99 9.27
CA VAL A 441 17.26 -16.20 10.12
C VAL A 441 17.16 -14.71 9.77
N GLN A 442 17.19 -14.36 8.47
CA GLN A 442 17.06 -12.96 8.06
C GLN A 442 15.67 -12.40 8.37
N TRP A 443 14.61 -13.16 8.13
CA TRP A 443 13.24 -12.75 8.48
C TRP A 443 13.04 -12.56 9.97
N ALA A 444 13.69 -13.35 10.82
CA ALA A 444 13.65 -13.13 12.28
C ALA A 444 14.26 -11.76 12.65
N GLU A 445 15.42 -11.41 12.07
CA GLU A 445 16.03 -10.08 12.29
C GLU A 445 15.15 -8.93 11.74
N ILE A 446 14.52 -9.14 10.57
CA ILE A 446 13.60 -8.18 9.97
C ILE A 446 12.38 -7.99 10.86
N PHE A 447 11.82 -9.04 11.45
CA PHE A 447 10.70 -8.93 12.39
C PHE A 447 11.10 -8.34 13.75
N ASP A 448 12.37 -8.42 14.14
CA ASP A 448 12.84 -7.72 15.33
C ASP A 448 12.92 -6.20 15.12
N ASP A 449 13.31 -5.75 13.92
CA ASP A 449 13.41 -4.33 13.54
C ASP A 449 12.07 -3.75 13.03
N TYR A 450 11.30 -4.55 12.28
CA TYR A 450 9.97 -4.27 11.74
C TYR A 450 8.89 -5.25 12.21
N PRO A 451 8.66 -5.34 13.52
CA PRO A 451 7.65 -6.21 14.10
C PRO A 451 6.23 -5.88 13.71
N VAL A 452 6.02 -4.73 13.07
CA VAL A 452 4.74 -4.42 12.43
C VAL A 452 4.42 -5.39 11.28
N LEU A 453 5.41 -6.06 10.69
CA LEU A 453 5.23 -6.98 9.57
C LEU A 453 4.83 -8.39 9.97
N VAL A 454 4.77 -8.68 11.28
CA VAL A 454 4.26 -9.98 11.77
C VAL A 454 2.75 -10.10 11.65
N ILE A 455 2.07 -9.09 11.11
CA ILE A 455 0.63 -9.12 10.82
C ILE A 455 0.39 -8.91 9.33
N ASP A 456 -0.80 -9.28 8.87
CA ASP A 456 -1.29 -9.01 7.51
C ASP A 456 -0.52 -9.84 6.45
N ASP A 457 -0.65 -9.49 5.16
CA ASP A 457 -0.17 -10.28 4.00
C ASP A 457 1.26 -10.85 4.16
N THR A 458 2.22 -10.07 4.68
CA THR A 458 3.63 -10.52 4.83
C THR A 458 3.76 -11.70 5.78
N ALA A 459 2.94 -11.71 6.84
CA ALA A 459 2.91 -12.79 7.81
C ALA A 459 2.32 -14.07 7.19
N ASP A 460 1.25 -13.94 6.42
CA ASP A 460 0.60 -15.07 5.76
C ASP A 460 1.55 -15.75 4.75
N ASP A 461 2.22 -14.97 3.91
CA ASP A 461 3.19 -15.46 2.92
C ASP A 461 4.38 -16.19 3.58
N LEU A 462 4.92 -15.61 4.66
CA LEU A 462 6.03 -16.21 5.39
C LEU A 462 5.58 -17.47 6.13
N PHE A 463 4.37 -17.50 6.67
CA PHE A 463 3.82 -18.68 7.31
C PHE A 463 3.55 -19.81 6.30
N GLU A 464 3.12 -19.48 5.09
CA GLU A 464 3.05 -20.45 3.99
C GLU A 464 4.42 -21.02 3.63
N SER A 465 5.45 -20.17 3.56
CA SER A 465 6.84 -20.61 3.34
C SER A 465 7.32 -21.56 4.45
N ILE A 466 6.93 -21.31 5.71
CA ILE A 466 7.20 -22.21 6.85
C ILE A 466 6.47 -23.55 6.68
N ARG A 467 5.20 -23.55 6.23
CA ARG A 467 4.45 -24.79 5.94
C ARG A 467 5.12 -25.61 4.83
N HIS A 468 5.61 -24.97 3.78
CA HIS A 468 6.38 -25.65 2.73
C HIS A 468 7.69 -26.22 3.25
N TYR A 469 8.42 -25.46 4.07
CA TYR A 469 9.61 -25.95 4.75
C TYR A 469 9.31 -27.21 5.59
N MET A 470 8.23 -27.20 6.38
CA MET A 470 7.80 -28.35 7.19
C MET A 470 7.50 -29.59 6.34
N ASN A 471 6.88 -29.40 5.16
CA ASN A 471 6.64 -30.48 4.21
C ASN A 471 7.97 -31.02 3.63
N VAL A 472 8.94 -30.15 3.34
CA VAL A 472 10.25 -30.55 2.80
C VAL A 472 11.04 -31.40 3.80
N ILE A 473 10.96 -31.07 5.10
CA ILE A 473 11.66 -31.81 6.17
C ILE A 473 10.85 -33.00 6.73
N ASP A 474 9.64 -33.24 6.22
CA ASP A 474 8.71 -34.28 6.68
C ASP A 474 8.47 -34.24 8.21
N SER A 475 8.20 -33.03 8.74
CA SER A 475 7.99 -32.81 10.18
C SER A 475 6.76 -31.93 10.43
N GLU A 476 5.89 -32.38 11.34
CA GLU A 476 4.72 -31.61 11.82
C GLU A 476 5.07 -30.61 12.94
N ASP A 477 6.26 -30.74 13.53
CA ASP A 477 6.73 -29.89 14.62
C ASP A 477 7.99 -29.11 14.22
N LEU A 478 8.04 -27.83 14.62
CA LEU A 478 9.22 -26.98 14.52
C LEU A 478 10.07 -27.13 15.79
N PRO A 479 11.41 -27.18 15.68
CA PRO A 479 12.27 -27.27 16.84
C PRO A 479 12.24 -25.96 17.65
N GLU A 480 12.39 -26.03 18.98
CA GLU A 480 12.29 -24.86 19.87
C GLU A 480 13.33 -23.75 19.55
N ASN A 481 14.44 -24.10 18.88
CA ASN A 481 15.47 -23.16 18.46
C ASN A 481 15.23 -22.58 17.05
N PHE A 482 14.09 -22.85 16.42
CA PHE A 482 13.75 -22.30 15.11
C PHE A 482 13.66 -20.76 15.18
N PRO A 483 14.30 -20.01 14.25
CA PRO A 483 14.37 -18.54 14.34
C PRO A 483 13.01 -17.85 14.47
N LEU A 484 12.00 -18.38 13.77
CA LEU A 484 10.63 -17.85 13.76
C LEU A 484 9.68 -18.69 14.62
N TYR A 485 10.17 -19.42 15.63
CA TYR A 485 9.35 -20.36 16.43
C TYR A 485 8.14 -19.67 17.07
N THR A 486 8.36 -18.52 17.71
CA THR A 486 7.29 -17.73 18.35
C THR A 486 6.23 -17.30 17.34
N PHE A 487 6.68 -16.78 16.19
CA PHE A 487 5.81 -16.34 15.10
C PHE A 487 4.97 -17.50 14.56
N ALA A 488 5.61 -18.61 14.19
CA ALA A 488 4.94 -19.79 13.65
C ALA A 488 3.94 -20.40 14.64
N THR A 489 4.27 -20.42 15.94
CA THR A 489 3.37 -20.92 16.99
C THR A 489 2.15 -20.01 17.13
N MET A 490 2.34 -18.68 17.14
CA MET A 490 1.24 -17.73 17.22
C MET A 490 0.30 -17.85 16.00
N MET A 491 0.86 -17.97 14.78
CA MET A 491 0.06 -18.16 13.57
C MET A 491 -0.71 -19.50 13.57
N ARG A 492 -0.09 -20.60 14.04
CA ARG A 492 -0.74 -21.91 14.11
C ARG A 492 -1.87 -21.97 15.14
N ASP A 493 -1.67 -21.39 16.31
CA ASP A 493 -2.59 -21.55 17.44
C ASP A 493 -3.79 -20.60 17.36
N TYR A 494 -3.61 -19.43 16.76
CA TYR A 494 -4.65 -18.39 16.72
C TYR A 494 -5.23 -18.17 15.31
N GLY A 495 -4.55 -18.63 14.26
CA GLY A 495 -4.97 -18.46 12.86
C GLY A 495 -4.94 -17.01 12.34
N ASP A 496 -4.92 -16.03 13.26
CA ASP A 496 -4.80 -14.59 13.04
C ASP A 496 -4.26 -13.97 14.35
N ILE A 497 -3.29 -13.05 14.26
CA ILE A 497 -2.67 -12.43 15.44
C ILE A 497 -3.56 -11.26 15.89
N ASP A 498 -4.13 -11.34 17.11
CA ASP A 498 -5.06 -10.32 17.67
C ASP A 498 -4.49 -8.89 17.58
N HIS A 499 -5.19 -8.04 16.84
CA HIS A 499 -4.88 -6.62 16.63
C HIS A 499 -4.63 -5.83 17.93
N ASN A 500 -5.23 -6.23 19.06
CA ASN A 500 -4.99 -5.58 20.37
C ASN A 500 -3.65 -5.99 21.00
N ALA A 501 -3.25 -7.26 20.87
CA ALA A 501 -1.92 -7.73 21.32
C ALA A 501 -0.82 -7.09 20.46
N TYR A 502 -1.11 -6.88 19.18
CA TYR A 502 -0.24 -6.18 18.27
C TYR A 502 -0.20 -4.65 18.47
N ALA A 503 -1.28 -4.01 18.93
CA ALA A 503 -1.27 -2.58 19.31
C ALA A 503 -0.42 -2.30 20.57
N GLU A 504 -0.39 -3.22 21.53
CA GLU A 504 0.58 -3.19 22.64
C GLU A 504 2.01 -3.41 22.13
N PHE A 505 2.20 -4.30 21.15
CA PHE A 505 3.46 -4.46 20.43
C PHE A 505 3.86 -3.16 19.70
N ARG A 506 2.94 -2.45 19.03
CA ARG A 506 3.16 -1.18 18.29
C ARG A 506 3.80 -0.07 19.12
N GLU A 507 3.36 0.13 20.37
CA GLU A 507 3.97 1.13 21.27
C GLU A 507 5.39 0.74 21.68
N THR A 508 5.63 -0.54 21.96
CA THR A 508 6.99 -1.05 22.26
C THR A 508 7.95 -0.94 21.07
N GLN A 509 7.42 -0.93 19.85
CA GLN A 509 8.21 -0.98 18.62
C GLN A 509 8.54 0.39 18.05
N LYS A 510 7.68 1.39 18.25
CA LYS A 510 8.08 2.80 18.09
C LYS A 510 9.21 3.18 19.04
N GLU A 511 9.17 2.68 20.28
CA GLU A 511 10.24 2.90 21.26
C GLU A 511 11.55 2.20 20.83
N LYS A 512 11.49 0.97 20.30
CA LYS A 512 12.66 0.23 19.78
C LYS A 512 13.22 0.82 18.48
N ALA A 513 12.39 1.22 17.52
CA ALA A 513 12.83 1.87 16.28
C ALA A 513 13.47 3.25 16.57
N ALA A 514 12.92 4.02 17.51
CA ALA A 514 13.53 5.27 17.97
C ALA A 514 14.86 5.03 18.72
N ALA A 515 14.99 3.91 19.44
CA ALA A 515 16.26 3.50 20.07
C ALA A 515 17.29 3.02 19.03
N ARG A 516 16.88 2.25 18.03
CA ARG A 516 17.73 1.76 16.94
C ARG A 516 18.21 2.90 16.05
N ARG A 517 17.37 3.90 15.76
CA ARG A 517 17.77 5.12 15.05
C ARG A 517 18.87 5.88 15.80
N LYS A 518 18.75 6.01 17.13
CA LYS A 518 19.79 6.61 17.98
C LYS A 518 21.08 5.78 18.01
N GLU A 519 20.96 4.45 18.01
CA GLU A 519 22.11 3.55 17.95
C GLU A 519 22.86 3.66 16.62
N LEU A 520 22.14 3.72 15.49
CA LEU A 520 22.72 3.90 14.16
C LEU A 520 23.40 5.27 14.01
N GLU A 521 22.79 6.34 14.51
CA GLU A 521 23.41 7.67 14.59
C GLU A 521 24.70 7.65 15.45
N GLU A 522 24.73 6.87 16.53
CA GLU A 522 25.92 6.71 17.36
C GLU A 522 27.01 5.84 16.70
N GLN A 523 26.63 4.81 15.95
CA GLN A 523 27.55 3.98 15.17
C GLN A 523 28.14 4.76 13.99
N GLU A 524 27.37 5.64 13.35
CA GLU A 524 27.83 6.53 12.30
C GLU A 524 28.79 7.58 12.88
N ARG A 525 28.45 8.21 14.01
CA ARG A 525 29.37 9.12 14.75
C ARG A 525 30.68 8.43 15.16
N LYS A 526 30.63 7.17 15.60
CA LYS A 526 31.83 6.39 15.92
C LYS A 526 32.66 6.06 14.67
N ARG A 527 32.01 5.80 13.53
CA ARG A 527 32.69 5.60 12.24
C ARG A 527 33.34 6.88 11.72
N GLU A 528 32.68 8.03 11.86
CA GLU A 528 33.24 9.33 11.48
C GLU A 528 34.46 9.70 12.34
N LEU A 529 34.41 9.43 13.66
CA LEU A 529 35.55 9.63 14.56
C LEU A 529 36.72 8.70 14.24
N ALA A 530 36.44 7.42 13.96
CA ALA A 530 37.48 6.45 13.57
C ALA A 530 38.11 6.79 12.20
N ALA A 531 37.32 7.28 11.25
CA ALA A 531 37.82 7.74 9.95
C ALA A 531 38.68 9.01 10.09
N ALA A 532 38.34 9.92 11.00
CA ALA A 532 39.17 11.09 11.31
C ALA A 532 40.50 10.70 11.98
N ASP A 533 40.49 9.72 12.90
CA ASP A 533 41.70 9.18 13.54
C ASP A 533 42.60 8.41 12.55
N GLU A 534 42.00 7.73 11.55
CA GLU A 534 42.74 7.05 10.48
C GLU A 534 43.33 8.02 9.43
N GLU A 535 42.72 9.18 9.21
CA GLU A 535 43.29 10.24 8.37
C GLU A 535 44.41 11.01 9.08
N GLU A 536 44.35 11.18 10.41
CA GLU A 536 45.44 11.79 11.21
C GLU A 536 46.67 10.86 11.38
N SER A 537 46.53 9.55 11.16
CA SER A 537 47.61 8.56 11.40
C SER A 537 48.43 8.14 10.17
N LYS A 538 48.23 8.78 9.00
CA LYS A 538 49.05 8.53 7.79
C LYS A 538 50.06 9.65 7.51
N GLU A 539 51.30 9.49 7.98
CA GLU A 539 52.50 10.15 7.43
C GLU A 539 53.39 9.15 6.65
N PRO A 540 54.21 9.60 5.67
CA PRO A 540 54.69 8.78 4.55
C PRO A 540 55.98 7.98 4.83
N PRO A 541 56.31 6.94 4.03
CA PRO A 541 57.16 5.83 4.48
C PRO A 541 58.67 6.04 4.23
N GLN A 542 59.51 5.55 5.16
CA GLN A 542 60.93 5.26 4.91
C GLN A 542 61.49 4.05 5.70
N VAL A 543 61.79 3.00 4.92
CA VAL A 543 62.97 2.08 4.93
C VAL A 543 63.41 1.44 6.27
N ASP A 544 63.11 0.14 6.39
CA ASP A 544 63.61 -0.79 7.40
C ASP A 544 65.06 -1.23 7.18
N SER A 545 65.79 -1.40 8.27
CA SER A 545 66.78 -2.48 8.40
C SER A 545 66.87 -2.87 9.87
N ASP A 546 66.36 -4.06 10.20
CA ASP A 546 66.33 -4.60 11.56
C ASP A 546 67.15 -5.90 11.71
N ASP A 547 67.56 -6.09 12.97
CA ASP A 547 67.70 -7.34 13.74
C ASP A 547 69.05 -8.07 13.93
N ASP A 548 69.66 -7.74 15.08
CA ASP A 548 69.74 -8.46 16.38
C ASP A 548 70.38 -9.86 16.61
N ALA A 549 71.22 -9.83 17.68
CA ALA A 549 71.51 -10.82 18.75
C ALA A 549 72.51 -12.01 18.61
N ASP A 550 73.69 -11.82 19.25
CA ASP A 550 74.48 -12.68 20.21
C ASP A 550 74.63 -14.21 20.00
N ALA A 551 75.78 -14.91 20.19
CA ALA A 551 77.11 -14.60 20.72
C ALA A 551 78.17 -15.70 20.41
N LYS A 552 79.46 -15.27 20.39
CA LYS A 552 80.76 -15.95 20.70
C LYS A 552 81.59 -16.75 19.65
N THR A 553 82.63 -16.02 19.20
CA THR A 553 84.09 -16.32 19.06
C THR A 553 84.64 -17.19 17.91
N ASP A 554 85.19 -16.45 16.93
CA ASP A 554 86.51 -16.53 16.27
C ASP A 554 86.88 -17.63 15.26
N ASN A 555 86.67 -17.24 13.99
CA ASN A 555 87.66 -17.06 12.91
C ASN A 555 88.27 -18.31 12.23
N ALA A 556 87.88 -18.59 10.97
CA ALA A 556 88.64 -18.19 9.78
C ALA A 556 88.17 -18.92 8.48
N ASN A 557 87.79 -18.09 7.50
CA ASN A 557 87.93 -18.20 6.03
C ASN A 557 87.35 -19.37 5.20
N ALA A 558 86.34 -18.98 4.39
CA ALA A 558 86.40 -18.83 2.93
C ALA A 558 85.81 -19.92 1.99
N GLU A 559 84.97 -19.38 1.08
CA GLU A 559 84.64 -19.78 -0.29
C GLU A 559 83.42 -20.69 -0.59
N THR A 560 82.44 -20.05 -1.25
CA THR A 560 81.27 -20.43 -2.07
C THR A 560 81.63 -21.33 -3.28
N PRO A 561 80.72 -21.73 -4.24
CA PRO A 561 79.26 -21.51 -4.38
C PRO A 561 78.40 -22.67 -5.00
N MET A 562 77.07 -22.43 -5.08
CA MET A 562 76.09 -22.75 -6.15
C MET A 562 75.75 -24.22 -6.52
N LYS A 563 74.44 -24.56 -6.59
CA LYS A 563 73.62 -24.56 -7.85
C LYS A 563 72.15 -24.98 -7.66
N GLU A 564 71.31 -24.41 -8.52
CA GLU A 564 69.86 -24.63 -8.77
C GLU A 564 69.53 -25.92 -9.56
N LYS A 565 68.23 -26.28 -9.64
CA LYS A 565 67.40 -26.43 -10.88
C LYS A 565 66.06 -27.20 -10.66
N SER A 566 64.87 -26.67 -11.00
CA SER A 566 64.06 -26.72 -12.27
C SER A 566 63.22 -28.01 -12.45
N ALA A 567 62.05 -28.14 -13.12
CA ALA A 567 61.01 -27.33 -13.80
C ALA A 567 59.93 -28.31 -14.41
N ASP A 568 58.72 -27.80 -14.74
CA ASP A 568 57.66 -28.19 -15.74
C ASP A 568 57.17 -29.67 -15.91
N GLY A 569 55.95 -30.04 -16.34
CA GLY A 569 54.74 -29.39 -16.91
C GLY A 569 53.75 -30.43 -17.52
N GLU A 570 52.50 -29.99 -17.81
CA GLU A 570 51.46 -30.44 -18.79
C GLU A 570 50.59 -31.74 -18.73
N ALA A 571 49.27 -31.48 -18.93
CA ALA A 571 48.04 -32.12 -19.47
C ALA A 571 47.92 -33.56 -20.06
N SER A 572 46.73 -34.20 -19.91
CA SER A 572 45.78 -34.65 -20.98
C SER A 572 44.68 -35.70 -20.57
N ASP A 573 43.41 -35.41 -20.90
CA ASP A 573 42.35 -36.18 -21.64
C ASP A 573 41.64 -37.54 -21.25
N GLU A 574 40.37 -37.63 -21.73
CA GLU A 574 39.49 -38.77 -22.17
C GLU A 574 38.44 -39.56 -21.29
N LYS A 575 37.14 -39.44 -21.70
CA LYS A 575 36.05 -40.42 -22.11
C LYS A 575 35.65 -41.65 -21.24
N ALA A 576 34.46 -42.29 -21.28
CA ALA A 576 33.12 -42.18 -21.92
C ALA A 576 32.14 -43.30 -21.39
N ALA A 577 30.87 -43.25 -21.85
CA ALA A 577 29.81 -44.28 -21.99
C ALA A 577 28.76 -44.47 -20.86
N ASP A 578 27.48 -44.85 -21.06
CA ASP A 578 26.40 -44.79 -22.07
C ASP A 578 25.41 -45.93 -21.69
N SER A 579 24.09 -45.70 -21.59
CA SER A 579 23.06 -46.71 -21.91
C SER A 579 21.62 -46.16 -21.84
N ASP A 580 20.87 -46.61 -22.84
CA ASP A 580 19.56 -46.25 -23.38
C ASP A 580 18.33 -46.86 -22.64
N GLY A 581 17.12 -46.34 -22.89
CA GLY A 581 15.86 -46.92 -22.39
C GLY A 581 14.59 -46.06 -22.59
N THR A 582 13.79 -46.41 -23.59
CA THR A 582 12.55 -45.77 -24.09
C THR A 582 11.26 -46.28 -23.41
N ALA A 583 10.23 -45.44 -23.16
CA ALA A 583 8.78 -45.70 -23.36
C ALA A 583 7.80 -44.57 -22.88
N VAL A 584 7.10 -43.98 -23.86
CA VAL A 584 5.72 -43.42 -24.04
C VAL A 584 4.68 -43.37 -22.86
N PRO A 585 3.69 -42.42 -22.85
CA PRO A 585 3.07 -41.82 -21.66
C PRO A 585 1.62 -42.28 -21.34
N ALA A 586 1.08 -41.85 -20.18
CA ALA A 586 -0.34 -41.93 -19.84
C ALA A 586 -0.83 -40.70 -19.05
N GLU A 587 -1.93 -40.12 -19.51
CA GLU A 587 -2.69 -38.97 -18.98
C GLU A 587 -3.60 -39.34 -17.77
N PRO A 588 -4.14 -38.33 -17.05
CA PRO A 588 -4.59 -38.46 -15.65
C PRO A 588 -6.10 -38.75 -15.50
N LYS A 589 -6.50 -39.11 -14.27
CA LYS A 589 -7.89 -39.19 -13.83
C LYS A 589 -8.22 -38.02 -12.91
N GLU A 590 -9.27 -37.30 -13.29
CA GLU A 590 -10.01 -36.31 -12.50
C GLU A 590 -10.73 -36.97 -11.33
N ASP A 591 -10.77 -36.30 -10.18
CA ASP A 591 -11.78 -36.53 -9.15
C ASP A 591 -12.30 -35.18 -8.63
N VAL A 592 -13.62 -35.18 -8.44
CA VAL A 592 -14.55 -34.07 -8.31
C VAL A 592 -14.64 -33.60 -6.86
N VAL A 593 -14.62 -32.28 -6.60
CA VAL A 593 -14.89 -31.71 -5.28
C VAL A 593 -16.19 -30.91 -5.30
N GLU A 594 -17.12 -31.36 -4.46
CA GLU A 594 -18.43 -30.77 -4.17
C GLU A 594 -18.29 -29.46 -3.36
N THR A 595 -19.13 -28.47 -3.70
CA THR A 595 -19.36 -27.23 -2.93
C THR A 595 -20.55 -27.36 -1.97
N PRO A 596 -20.59 -26.59 -0.85
CA PRO A 596 -21.83 -26.25 -0.15
C PRO A 596 -22.08 -24.72 -0.07
N PRO A 597 -23.31 -24.28 0.33
CA PRO A 597 -24.01 -23.19 -0.36
C PRO A 597 -24.13 -21.84 0.38
N VAL A 598 -24.22 -20.79 -0.46
CA VAL A 598 -24.85 -19.44 -0.35
C VAL A 598 -24.33 -18.45 0.68
#